data_AF-A0A962GYZ8-F1
#
_entry.id   AF-A0A962GYZ8-F1
#
_cell.length_a   1.000
_cell.length_b   1.000
_cell.length_c   1.000
_cell.angle_alpha   90.00
_cell.angle_beta   90.00
_cell.angle_gamma   90.00
#
_symmetry.space_group_name_H-M   'P 1'
#
loop_
_entity.id
_entity.type
_entity.pdbx_description
1 polymer ?
#
loop_
_entity_poly.entity_id
_entity_poly.type
_entity_poly.pdbx_seq_one_letter_code
_entity_poly.pdbx_strand_id
1 'polypeptide(L)'
;PALAANTGGLDARHVPRLWYGQGHYYNLRGRSPFTRLIYPLPGSASLGVHLGMDISGRCRFGPDMRWIDAPSYQFDDSQRRAFAESIRQWWPALREEDLTPDFVGVRPKLAGPGQPSADFVIQDQAMHGLPGLVNLFGIESPGLTSSLALGELVAAVLGN
;
A
#
# COMPACT_ATOMS: atom_id res chain seq x y z
N PRO A 1 9.32 -7.51 10.00
CA PRO A 1 9.31 -6.78 11.30
C PRO A 1 10.65 -6.89 12.04
N ALA A 2 11.75 -6.52 11.39
CA ALA A 2 13.10 -6.76 11.92
C ALA A 2 13.39 -5.94 13.19
N LEU A 3 12.87 -4.71 13.29
CA LEU A 3 13.09 -3.87 14.48
C LEU A 3 12.49 -4.52 15.74
N ALA A 4 11.19 -4.87 15.71
CA ALA A 4 10.51 -5.51 16.83
C ALA A 4 11.13 -6.87 17.19
N ALA A 5 11.53 -7.67 16.20
CA ALA A 5 12.19 -8.96 16.43
C ALA A 5 13.54 -8.82 17.16
N ASN A 6 14.18 -7.65 17.11
CA ASN A 6 15.45 -7.35 17.77
C ASN A 6 15.27 -6.43 19.00
N THR A 7 14.04 -6.14 19.42
CA THR A 7 13.77 -5.34 20.62
C THR A 7 13.96 -6.19 21.86
N GLY A 8 14.92 -5.82 22.72
CA GLY A 8 15.18 -6.51 23.98
C GLY A 8 13.93 -6.57 24.87
N GLY A 9 13.63 -7.76 25.40
CA GLY A 9 12.49 -8.00 26.30
C GLY A 9 11.14 -8.21 25.60
N LEU A 10 11.04 -8.06 24.27
CA LEU A 10 9.80 -8.31 23.54
C LEU A 10 9.67 -9.80 23.21
N ASP A 11 8.64 -10.45 23.74
CA ASP A 11 8.35 -11.85 23.41
C ASP A 11 8.00 -12.01 21.92
N ALA A 12 8.59 -13.02 21.28
CA ALA A 12 8.39 -13.30 19.85
C ALA A 12 6.91 -13.48 19.46
N ARG A 13 6.04 -13.90 20.39
CA ARG A 13 4.59 -14.02 20.16
C ARG A 13 3.92 -12.69 19.80
N HIS A 14 4.52 -11.55 20.20
CA HIS A 14 4.02 -10.22 19.90
C HIS A 14 4.48 -9.70 18.53
N VAL A 15 5.39 -10.41 17.84
CA VAL A 15 5.93 -9.99 16.54
C VAL A 15 5.20 -10.77 15.43
N PRO A 16 4.22 -10.17 14.73
CA PRO A 16 3.49 -10.87 13.68
C PRO A 16 4.37 -11.11 12.46
N ARG A 17 4.05 -12.13 11.66
CA ARG A 17 4.69 -12.31 10.35
C ARG A 17 4.32 -11.14 9.44
N LEU A 18 5.33 -10.61 8.72
CA LEU A 18 5.14 -9.55 7.74
C LEU A 18 5.26 -10.11 6.33
N TRP A 19 4.38 -9.66 5.45
CA TRP A 19 4.38 -9.90 4.01
C TRP A 19 4.53 -8.58 3.27
N TYR A 20 4.98 -8.64 2.02
CA TYR A 20 5.22 -7.44 1.22
C TYR A 20 4.39 -7.46 -0.06
N GLY A 21 3.50 -6.46 -0.17
CA GLY A 21 2.71 -6.20 -1.36
C GLY A 21 3.30 -5.08 -2.18
N GLN A 22 4.01 -5.40 -3.26
CA GLN A 22 4.53 -4.45 -4.22
C GLN A 22 3.42 -3.94 -5.12
N GLY A 23 3.42 -2.64 -5.39
CA GLY A 23 2.49 -1.98 -6.29
C GLY A 23 3.20 -0.98 -7.19
N HIS A 24 3.00 -1.10 -8.50
CA HIS A 24 3.57 -0.24 -9.53
C HIS A 24 2.58 0.83 -9.93
N TYR A 25 3.09 2.05 -10.11
CA TYR A 25 2.30 3.17 -10.60
C TYR A 25 2.85 3.63 -11.94
N TYR A 26 1.96 3.77 -12.91
CA TYR A 26 2.27 4.41 -14.19
C TYR A 26 1.74 5.83 -14.18
N ASN A 27 2.51 6.76 -14.72
CA ASN A 27 2.03 8.09 -15.01
C ASN A 27 1.41 8.16 -16.41
N LEU A 28 0.38 9.00 -16.57
CA LEU A 28 -0.15 9.38 -17.87
C LEU A 28 0.75 10.41 -18.56
N ARG A 29 1.13 10.16 -19.82
CA ARG A 29 1.77 11.14 -20.69
C ARG A 29 0.73 12.13 -21.20
N GLY A 30 1.01 13.42 -21.06
CA GLY A 30 0.13 14.49 -21.53
C GLY A 30 -0.98 14.83 -20.54
N ARG A 31 -2.05 15.45 -21.05
CA ARG A 31 -3.15 15.95 -20.22
C ARG A 31 -4.16 14.84 -19.96
N SER A 32 -4.58 14.71 -18.71
CA SER A 32 -5.68 13.82 -18.36
C SER A 32 -7.02 14.31 -18.90
N PRO A 33 -7.87 13.41 -19.45
CA PRO A 33 -9.26 13.74 -19.74
C PRO A 33 -10.14 13.74 -18.47
N PHE A 34 -9.61 13.34 -17.33
CA PHE A 34 -10.35 13.21 -16.07
C PHE A 34 -10.01 14.32 -15.08
N THR A 35 -11.00 14.69 -14.27
CA THR A 35 -10.89 15.70 -13.20
C THR A 35 -11.21 15.15 -11.82
N ARG A 36 -11.45 13.84 -11.72
CA ARG A 36 -11.81 13.11 -10.48
C ARG A 36 -11.08 11.78 -10.43
N LEU A 37 -10.88 11.27 -9.22
CA LEU A 37 -10.33 9.93 -8.99
C LEU A 37 -11.31 8.88 -9.52
N ILE A 38 -10.80 7.80 -10.10
CA ILE A 38 -11.62 6.71 -10.63
C ILE A 38 -11.20 5.41 -9.97
N TYR A 39 -12.13 4.77 -9.28
CA TYR A 39 -11.96 3.45 -8.68
C TYR A 39 -12.90 2.47 -9.37
N PRO A 40 -12.39 1.64 -10.29
CA PRO A 40 -13.19 0.59 -10.91
C PRO A 40 -13.71 -0.39 -9.86
N LEU A 41 -14.90 -0.94 -10.09
CA LEU A 41 -15.42 -1.99 -9.22
C LEU A 41 -14.47 -3.21 -9.22
N PRO A 42 -14.29 -3.87 -8.07
CA PRO A 42 -13.50 -5.09 -8.02
C PRO A 42 -14.17 -6.18 -8.88
N GLY A 43 -13.39 -6.78 -9.78
CA GLY A 43 -13.83 -7.86 -10.66
C GLY A 43 -12.67 -8.79 -10.98
N SER A 44 -12.97 -10.03 -11.41
CA SER A 44 -11.97 -11.09 -11.63
C SER A 44 -10.89 -10.76 -12.67
N ALA A 45 -11.15 -9.80 -13.56
CA ALA A 45 -10.24 -9.36 -14.63
C ALA A 45 -9.59 -7.99 -14.38
N SER A 46 -9.86 -7.37 -13.22
CA SER A 46 -9.31 -6.06 -12.87
C SER A 46 -8.04 -6.23 -12.04
N LEU A 47 -6.94 -5.60 -12.48
CA LEU A 47 -5.71 -5.51 -11.68
C LEU A 47 -5.88 -4.65 -10.41
N GLY A 48 -7.07 -4.06 -10.19
CA GLY A 48 -7.31 -3.11 -9.09
C GLY A 48 -6.73 -1.71 -9.35
N VAL A 49 -6.39 -1.43 -10.61
CA VAL A 49 -5.77 -0.18 -11.06
C VAL A 49 -6.78 0.95 -10.98
N HIS A 50 -6.56 1.90 -10.07
CA HIS A 50 -7.35 3.12 -9.98
C HIS A 50 -6.60 4.30 -10.62
N LEU A 51 -7.34 5.37 -10.93
CA LEU A 51 -6.77 6.65 -11.32
C LEU A 51 -6.65 7.55 -10.09
N GLY A 52 -5.41 7.83 -9.73
CA GLY A 52 -5.00 8.89 -8.82
C GLY A 52 -4.64 10.18 -9.56
N MET A 53 -4.68 11.30 -8.85
CA MET A 53 -4.11 12.58 -9.30
C MET A 53 -3.25 13.17 -8.21
N ASP A 54 -2.11 13.72 -8.58
CA ASP A 54 -1.37 14.59 -7.67
C ASP A 54 -1.90 16.03 -7.69
N ILE A 55 -1.39 16.86 -6.80
CA ILE A 55 -1.81 18.27 -6.63
C ILE A 55 -1.53 19.13 -7.87
N SER A 56 -0.68 18.68 -8.79
CA SER A 56 -0.40 19.35 -10.05
C SER A 56 -1.34 18.89 -11.17
N GLY A 57 -2.30 18.01 -10.87
CA GLY A 57 -3.25 17.45 -11.83
C GLY A 57 -2.66 16.35 -12.70
N ARG A 58 -1.46 15.85 -12.38
CA ARG A 58 -0.83 14.75 -13.12
C ARG A 58 -1.46 13.43 -12.70
N CYS A 59 -1.90 12.65 -13.68
CA CYS A 59 -2.62 11.41 -13.44
C CYS A 59 -1.69 10.22 -13.29
N ARG A 60 -1.99 9.38 -12.30
CA ARG A 60 -1.28 8.13 -12.05
C ARG A 60 -2.27 6.98 -12.04
N PHE A 61 -1.92 5.90 -12.72
CA PHE A 61 -2.65 4.66 -12.69
C PHE A 61 -1.94 3.69 -11.76
N GLY A 62 -2.70 3.02 -10.92
CA GLY A 62 -2.20 1.93 -10.13
C GLY A 62 -2.85 1.85 -8.76
N PRO A 63 -2.21 1.14 -7.82
CA PRO A 63 -1.19 0.17 -8.14
C PRO A 63 -1.79 -1.16 -8.60
N ASP A 64 -0.97 -1.99 -9.25
CA ASP A 64 -1.18 -3.44 -9.21
C ASP A 64 -0.83 -4.01 -7.82
N MET A 65 -0.82 -5.34 -7.72
CA MET A 65 -0.41 -6.03 -6.51
C MET A 65 0.43 -7.25 -6.87
N ARG A 66 1.67 -7.30 -6.38
CA ARG A 66 2.59 -8.44 -6.49
C ARG A 66 3.18 -8.77 -5.13
N TRP A 67 3.31 -10.05 -4.83
CA TRP A 67 3.95 -10.51 -3.59
C TRP A 67 5.45 -10.62 -3.80
N ILE A 68 6.23 -10.08 -2.86
CA ILE A 68 7.69 -10.14 -2.86
C ILE A 68 8.22 -10.60 -1.50
N ASP A 69 9.39 -11.25 -1.48
CA ASP A 69 9.98 -11.78 -0.24
C ASP A 69 10.65 -10.70 0.61
N ALA A 70 11.15 -9.64 -0.02
CA ALA A 70 11.79 -8.50 0.62
C ALA A 70 11.40 -7.20 -0.09
N PRO A 71 11.34 -6.05 0.61
CA PRO A 71 11.01 -4.77 0.00
C PRO A 71 11.95 -4.44 -1.18
N SER A 72 11.35 -4.21 -2.35
CA SER A 72 12.05 -3.74 -3.55
C SER A 72 11.24 -2.63 -4.20
N TYR A 73 11.94 -1.55 -4.54
CA TYR A 73 11.37 -0.35 -5.19
C TYR A 73 11.81 -0.22 -6.64
N GLN A 74 12.43 -1.27 -7.20
CA GLN A 74 12.76 -1.34 -8.62
C GLN A 74 11.47 -1.43 -9.43
N PHE A 75 11.39 -0.63 -10.49
CA PHE A 75 10.24 -0.64 -11.38
C PHE A 75 10.37 -1.74 -12.43
N ASP A 76 9.47 -2.72 -12.41
CA ASP A 76 9.35 -3.73 -13.46
C ASP A 76 8.22 -3.38 -14.44
N ASP A 77 8.63 -2.97 -15.63
CA ASP A 77 7.78 -2.50 -16.72
C ASP A 77 7.20 -3.64 -17.60
N SER A 78 7.50 -4.91 -17.28
CA SER A 78 7.04 -6.07 -18.04
C SER A 78 5.51 -6.18 -18.17
N GLN A 79 4.75 -5.60 -17.22
CA GLN A 79 3.30 -5.68 -17.15
C GLN A 79 2.56 -4.48 -17.77
N ARG A 80 3.26 -3.56 -18.47
CA ARG A 80 2.65 -2.34 -19.03
C ARG A 80 1.42 -2.64 -19.90
N ARG A 81 1.51 -3.64 -20.78
CA ARG A 81 0.40 -4.05 -21.65
C ARG A 81 -0.83 -4.48 -20.85
N ALA A 82 -0.64 -5.31 -19.82
CA ALA A 82 -1.74 -5.76 -18.95
C ALA A 82 -2.38 -4.59 -18.20
N PHE A 83 -1.58 -3.61 -17.78
CA PHE A 83 -2.05 -2.35 -17.19
C PHE A 83 -2.95 -1.58 -18.16
N ALA A 84 -2.49 -1.39 -19.41
CA ALA A 84 -3.25 -0.70 -20.45
C ALA A 84 -4.56 -1.44 -20.77
N GLU A 85 -4.53 -2.76 -20.89
CA GLU A 85 -5.72 -3.59 -21.11
C GLU A 85 -6.73 -3.46 -19.96
N SER A 86 -6.28 -3.44 -18.70
CA SER A 86 -7.16 -3.24 -17.54
C SER A 86 -7.79 -1.84 -17.53
N ILE A 87 -7.06 -0.79 -17.91
CA ILE A 87 -7.60 0.58 -17.97
C ILE A 87 -8.59 0.75 -19.14
N ARG A 88 -8.31 0.12 -20.29
CA ARG A 88 -9.19 0.18 -21.48
C ARG A 88 -10.61 -0.35 -21.23
N GLN A 89 -10.82 -1.15 -20.19
CA GLN A 89 -12.16 -1.58 -19.79
C GLN A 89 -13.09 -0.41 -19.43
N TRP A 90 -12.54 0.69 -18.90
CA TRP A 90 -13.29 1.87 -18.51
C TRP A 90 -12.83 3.16 -19.22
N TRP A 91 -11.66 3.13 -19.89
CA TRP A 91 -11.19 4.19 -20.76
C TRP A 91 -10.56 3.64 -22.06
N PRO A 92 -11.39 3.28 -23.07
CA PRO A 92 -10.91 2.60 -24.29
C PRO A 92 -9.90 3.39 -25.14
N ALA A 93 -9.86 4.71 -25.00
CA ALA A 93 -8.97 5.58 -25.77
C ALA A 93 -7.51 5.59 -25.29
N LEU A 94 -7.20 4.95 -24.14
CA LEU A 94 -5.82 4.86 -23.65
C LEU A 94 -4.94 4.07 -24.64
N ARG A 95 -3.80 4.65 -25.01
CA ARG A 95 -2.75 3.95 -25.76
C ARG A 95 -1.67 3.48 -24.79
N GLU A 96 -0.98 2.39 -25.13
CA GLU A 96 0.02 1.81 -24.22
C GLU A 96 1.22 2.76 -24.03
N GLU A 97 1.58 3.47 -25.09
CA GLU A 97 2.63 4.50 -25.10
C GLU A 97 2.31 5.74 -24.26
N ASP A 98 1.05 5.90 -23.84
CA ASP A 98 0.65 6.97 -22.92
C ASP A 98 1.02 6.63 -21.46
N LEU A 99 1.39 5.38 -21.15
CA LEU A 99 1.85 4.96 -19.83
C LEU A 99 3.38 5.05 -19.73
N THR A 100 3.86 5.84 -18.77
CA THR A 100 5.29 5.93 -18.43
C THR A 100 5.52 5.41 -17.02
N PRO A 101 6.55 4.57 -16.78
CA PRO A 101 6.96 4.22 -15.42
C PRO A 101 7.06 5.44 -14.51
N ASP A 102 6.57 5.32 -13.29
CA ASP A 102 6.60 6.40 -12.30
C ASP A 102 7.29 5.93 -11.02
N PHE A 103 6.57 5.25 -10.12
CA PHE A 103 7.18 4.73 -8.89
C PHE A 103 6.58 3.38 -8.46
N VAL A 104 7.25 2.76 -7.50
CA VAL A 104 6.80 1.53 -6.83
C VAL A 104 6.57 1.81 -5.36
N GLY A 105 5.44 1.35 -4.83
CA GLY A 105 5.16 1.29 -3.39
C GLY A 105 5.24 -0.15 -2.88
N VAL A 106 5.57 -0.33 -1.60
CA VAL A 106 5.53 -1.64 -0.93
C VAL A 106 4.68 -1.52 0.34
N ARG A 107 3.61 -2.31 0.40
CA ARG A 107 2.70 -2.38 1.55
C ARG A 107 3.20 -3.41 2.57
N PRO A 108 3.33 -3.04 3.86
CA PRO A 108 3.59 -3.98 4.94
C PRO A 108 2.28 -4.70 5.31
N LYS A 109 2.08 -5.94 4.86
CA LYS A 109 0.83 -6.70 5.07
C LYS A 109 0.98 -7.74 6.18
N LEU A 110 -0.07 -7.93 6.98
CA LEU A 110 -0.11 -8.97 8.03
C LEU A 110 -0.80 -10.26 7.58
N ALA A 111 -1.59 -10.18 6.51
CA ALA A 111 -2.16 -11.33 5.82
C ALA A 111 -1.39 -11.61 4.52
N GLY A 112 -1.11 -12.89 4.28
CA GLY A 112 -0.41 -13.36 3.08
C GLY A 112 -1.31 -13.64 1.88
N PRO A 113 -0.75 -14.16 0.79
CA PRO A 113 -1.51 -14.58 -0.39
C PRO A 113 -2.65 -15.55 -0.03
N GLY A 114 -3.86 -15.26 -0.54
CA GLY A 114 -5.04 -16.10 -0.31
C GLY A 114 -5.66 -16.00 1.09
N GLN A 115 -5.09 -15.21 1.99
CA GLN A 115 -5.64 -14.96 3.32
C GLN A 115 -6.56 -13.73 3.31
N PRO A 116 -7.59 -13.68 4.17
CA PRO A 116 -8.40 -12.49 4.33
C PRO A 116 -7.54 -11.30 4.77
N SER A 117 -7.86 -10.10 4.30
CA SER A 117 -7.18 -8.88 4.75
C SER A 117 -7.20 -8.78 6.27
N ALA A 118 -6.03 -8.52 6.85
CA ALA A 118 -5.88 -8.27 8.29
C ALA A 118 -6.04 -6.78 8.58
N ASP A 119 -6.51 -6.46 9.79
CA ASP A 119 -6.54 -5.10 10.31
C ASP A 119 -5.14 -4.66 10.77
N PHE A 120 -4.98 -3.37 11.08
CA PHE A 120 -3.78 -2.85 11.74
C PHE A 120 -3.60 -3.51 13.11
N VAL A 121 -2.35 -3.73 13.50
CA VAL A 121 -2.02 -4.21 14.85
C VAL A 121 -1.27 -3.10 15.56
N ILE A 122 -1.88 -2.59 16.62
CA ILE A 122 -1.31 -1.54 17.48
C ILE A 122 -1.18 -2.14 18.87
N GLN A 123 0.05 -2.28 19.35
CA GLN A 123 0.34 -2.89 20.66
C GLN A 123 0.99 -1.88 21.58
N ASP A 124 0.61 -1.92 22.84
CA ASP A 124 1.12 -1.07 23.89
C ASP A 124 1.70 -1.87 25.07
N GLN A 125 2.16 -1.16 26.10
CA GLN A 125 2.64 -1.75 27.35
C GLN A 125 1.62 -2.71 27.98
N ALA A 126 0.31 -2.46 27.90
CA ALA A 126 -0.69 -3.36 28.48
C ALA A 126 -0.75 -4.71 27.74
N MET A 127 -0.42 -4.73 26.44
CA MET A 127 -0.39 -5.94 25.63
C MET A 127 0.92 -6.72 25.73
N HIS A 128 2.08 -6.04 25.67
CA HIS A 128 3.40 -6.70 25.60
C HIS A 128 4.27 -6.52 26.86
N GLY A 129 3.84 -5.70 27.83
CA GLY A 129 4.51 -5.56 29.13
C GLY A 129 5.76 -4.68 29.14
N LEU A 130 6.10 -4.01 28.04
CA LEU A 130 7.31 -3.18 27.92
C LEU A 130 6.98 -1.70 28.06
N PRO A 131 7.45 -1.01 29.10
CA PRO A 131 7.18 0.41 29.28
C PRO A 131 7.77 1.28 28.18
N GLY A 132 6.98 2.25 27.71
CA GLY A 132 7.41 3.23 26.71
C GLY A 132 7.56 2.70 25.28
N LEU A 133 7.21 1.43 25.02
CA LEU A 133 7.16 0.86 23.67
C LEU A 133 5.71 0.83 23.15
N VAL A 134 5.53 1.26 21.91
CA VAL A 134 4.30 1.05 21.13
C VAL A 134 4.67 0.51 19.77
N ASN A 135 4.11 -0.63 19.38
CA ASN A 135 4.34 -1.22 18.07
C ASN A 135 3.16 -0.93 17.14
N LEU A 136 3.46 -0.49 15.92
CA LEU A 136 2.49 -0.34 14.83
C LEU A 136 2.88 -1.30 13.70
N PHE A 137 2.09 -2.35 13.51
CA PHE A 137 2.29 -3.34 12.48
C PHE A 137 1.18 -3.31 11.45
N GLY A 138 1.54 -3.60 10.20
CA GLY A 138 0.54 -3.74 9.15
C GLY A 138 -0.10 -2.44 8.69
N ILE A 139 0.52 -1.28 8.95
CA ILE A 139 -0.02 0.04 8.57
C ILE A 139 0.07 0.21 7.04
N GLU A 140 -0.78 -0.51 6.32
CA GLU A 140 -1.02 -0.38 4.89
C GLU A 140 -2.14 0.64 4.61
N SER A 141 -2.86 0.56 3.48
CA SER A 141 -4.02 1.44 3.25
C SER A 141 -5.15 1.10 4.23
N PRO A 142 -5.81 2.08 4.88
CA PRO A 142 -5.76 3.53 4.68
C PRO A 142 -4.86 4.32 5.67
N GLY A 143 -3.64 3.83 5.95
CA GLY A 143 -2.73 4.33 6.99
C GLY A 143 -2.36 5.81 6.90
N LEU A 144 -2.22 6.36 5.69
CA LEU A 144 -2.01 7.80 5.51
C LEU A 144 -3.24 8.59 5.94
N THR A 145 -4.43 8.15 5.54
CA THR A 145 -5.70 8.80 5.89
C THR A 145 -5.96 8.73 7.40
N SER A 146 -5.58 7.62 8.05
CA SER A 146 -5.73 7.43 9.49
C SER A 146 -4.54 7.95 10.31
N SER A 147 -3.55 8.62 9.69
CA SER A 147 -2.28 8.93 10.34
C SER A 147 -2.42 9.82 11.58
N LEU A 148 -3.31 10.82 11.55
CA LEU A 148 -3.56 11.69 12.71
C LEU A 148 -4.22 10.93 13.86
N ALA A 149 -5.24 10.10 13.57
CA ALA A 149 -5.91 9.28 14.58
C ALA A 149 -4.95 8.24 15.19
N LEU A 150 -4.06 7.65 14.38
CA LEU A 150 -2.99 6.79 14.87
C LEU A 150 -2.02 7.56 15.79
N GLY A 151 -1.66 8.78 15.42
CA GLY A 151 -0.82 9.65 16.25
C GLY A 151 -1.45 9.99 17.60
N GLU A 152 -2.73 10.36 17.61
CA GLU A 152 -3.50 10.63 18.84
C GLU A 152 -3.57 9.40 19.74
N LEU A 153 -3.82 8.22 19.17
CA LEU A 153 -3.84 6.96 19.92
C LEU A 153 -2.47 6.68 20.56
N VAL A 154 -1.38 6.84 19.80
CA VAL A 154 -0.02 6.62 20.30
C VAL A 154 0.32 7.62 21.43
N ALA A 155 -0.04 8.90 21.27
CA ALA A 155 0.19 9.92 22.29
C ALA A 155 -0.57 9.60 23.59
N ALA A 156 -1.85 9.25 23.48
CA ALA A 156 -2.70 8.90 24.62
C ALA A 156 -2.16 7.69 25.41
N VAL A 157 -1.69 6.66 24.70
CA VAL A 157 -1.11 5.45 25.31
C VAL A 157 0.23 5.73 26.00
N LEU A 158 1.04 6.65 25.46
CA LEU A 158 2.31 7.05 26.06
C LEU A 158 2.15 8.06 27.20
N GLY A 159 0.95 8.59 27.42
CA GLY A 159 0.67 9.58 28.47
C GLY A 159 1.19 10.97 28.16
N ASN A 160 1.27 11.35 26.88
CA ASN A 160 1.62 12.70 26.41
C ASN A 160 0.38 13.54 26.11
#